data_AF-A0A7K3YK50-F1
#
_entry.id   AF-A0A7K3YK50-F1
#
_cell.length_a   1.000
_cell.length_b   1.000
_cell.length_c   1.000
_cell.angle_alpha   90.00
_cell.angle_beta   90.00
_cell.angle_gamma   90.00
#
_symmetry.space_group_name_H-M   'P 1'
#
loop_
_entity.id
_entity.type
_entity.pdbx_description
1 polymer ?
#
loop_
_entity_poly.entity_id
_entity_poly.type
_entity_poly.pdbx_seq_one_letter_code
_entity_poly.pdbx_strand_id
1 'polypeptide(L)'
;GYLIAMSWISTASPLKFAWKRFLRVVPALVLAIFITLFVIGPLMTSLSSGEYFSALFSPEGIATAPFFEDGSAIGLFQENPWTYVNGSLWTIPVEVAMYGVIALLGIAGLLRRWGAIPALIIVNALAWIYWFDDPRMAKVRFTLYFLIGAYLYLNRERITYRPVIAGALLLLLILPVMTPLQTMAGVIAIPYLTIYAAHLPVPYLNTFGRSGDFSYGIYIYHYPVQQTLIQATGNMLLLPALFGLSFAATFALAFFSWHVVEKRALAAKSFGTTDLRQRLRVPSLPEPLTAWWVAWK
;
A
#
# COMPACT_ATOMS: atom_id res chain seq x y z
N GLY A 1 -3.27 8.21 2.88
CA GLY A 1 -4.23 9.30 3.12
C GLY A 1 -4.14 10.42 2.10
N TYR A 2 -3.07 11.22 2.18
CA TYR A 2 -2.92 12.50 1.45
C TYR A 2 -3.24 12.41 -0.06
N LEU A 3 -2.51 11.57 -0.80
CA LEU A 3 -2.70 11.39 -2.25
C LEU A 3 -4.04 10.73 -2.62
N ILE A 4 -4.64 9.98 -1.70
CA ILE A 4 -5.93 9.31 -1.94
C ILE A 4 -7.08 10.32 -1.84
N ALA A 5 -7.06 11.17 -0.81
CA ALA A 5 -7.97 12.30 -0.71
C ALA A 5 -7.84 13.25 -1.91
N MET A 6 -6.61 13.52 -2.36
CA MET A 6 -6.33 14.26 -3.61
C MET A 6 -6.94 13.61 -4.84
N SER A 7 -6.78 12.30 -4.99
CA SER A 7 -7.36 11.57 -6.11
C SER A 7 -8.89 11.59 -6.10
N TRP A 8 -9.52 11.56 -4.94
CA TRP A 8 -10.98 11.64 -4.84
C TRP A 8 -11.47 13.02 -5.27
N ILE A 9 -10.92 14.08 -4.67
CA ILE A 9 -11.33 15.47 -4.93
C ILE A 9 -11.14 15.84 -6.41
N SER A 10 -10.07 15.37 -7.06
CA SER A 10 -9.82 15.64 -8.48
C SER A 10 -10.68 14.86 -9.46
N THR A 11 -11.32 13.76 -9.05
CA THR A 11 -12.05 12.86 -9.95
C THR A 11 -13.56 12.87 -9.71
N ALA A 12 -13.98 13.05 -8.47
CA ALA A 12 -15.34 13.02 -7.92
C ALA A 12 -16.21 11.79 -8.26
N SER A 13 -15.88 10.93 -9.22
CA SER A 13 -16.66 9.75 -9.58
C SER A 13 -16.17 8.48 -8.85
N PRO A 14 -17.04 7.73 -8.13
CA PRO A 14 -16.65 6.52 -7.41
C PRO A 14 -16.02 5.45 -8.31
N LEU A 15 -16.61 5.20 -9.49
CA LEU A 15 -16.12 4.21 -10.43
C LEU A 15 -14.77 4.61 -11.04
N LYS A 16 -14.60 5.87 -11.44
CA LYS A 16 -13.30 6.35 -11.96
C LYS A 16 -12.23 6.35 -10.87
N PHE A 17 -12.60 6.67 -9.64
CA PHE A 17 -11.69 6.58 -8.50
C PHE A 17 -11.25 5.13 -8.27
N ALA A 18 -12.19 4.19 -8.18
CA ALA A 18 -11.89 2.76 -8.03
C ALA A 18 -11.03 2.23 -9.18
N TRP A 19 -11.34 2.60 -10.42
CA TRP A 19 -10.56 2.21 -11.60
C TRP A 19 -9.11 2.69 -11.54
N LYS A 20 -8.89 3.96 -11.16
CA LYS A 20 -7.53 4.51 -10.98
C LYS A 20 -6.75 3.78 -9.90
N ARG A 21 -7.42 3.34 -8.83
CA ARG A 21 -6.80 2.58 -7.74
C ARG A 21 -6.50 1.14 -8.16
N PHE A 22 -7.44 0.49 -8.85
CA PHE A 22 -7.26 -0.83 -9.42
C PHE A 22 -6.03 -0.89 -10.33
N LEU A 23 -5.94 0.02 -11.31
CA LEU A 23 -4.79 0.12 -12.23
C LEU A 23 -3.46 0.42 -11.53
N ARG A 24 -3.50 0.99 -10.31
CA ARG A 24 -2.31 1.32 -9.54
C ARG A 24 -1.74 0.14 -8.76
N VAL A 25 -2.60 -0.78 -8.32
CA VAL A 25 -2.24 -1.86 -7.39
C VAL A 25 -2.25 -3.22 -8.10
N VAL A 26 -3.38 -3.59 -8.72
CA VAL A 26 -3.64 -4.96 -9.14
C VAL A 26 -2.69 -5.49 -10.22
N PRO A 27 -2.40 -4.77 -11.32
CA PRO A 27 -1.59 -5.33 -12.40
C PRO A 27 -0.18 -5.76 -11.96
N ALA A 28 0.50 -4.92 -11.18
CA ALA A 28 1.83 -5.24 -10.68
C ALA A 28 1.78 -6.27 -9.54
N LEU A 29 0.76 -6.24 -8.68
CA LEU A 29 0.57 -7.26 -7.66
C LEU A 29 0.40 -8.66 -8.29
N VAL A 30 -0.44 -8.78 -9.33
CA VAL A 30 -0.64 -10.04 -10.06
C VAL A 30 0.68 -10.55 -10.65
N LEU A 31 1.47 -9.66 -11.26
CA LEU A 31 2.79 -10.05 -11.78
C LEU A 31 3.73 -10.51 -10.66
N ALA A 32 3.75 -9.83 -9.50
CA ALA A 32 4.59 -10.20 -8.37
C ALA A 32 4.18 -11.56 -7.77
N ILE A 33 2.89 -11.79 -7.59
CA ILE A 33 2.34 -13.09 -7.17
C ILE A 33 2.75 -14.17 -8.18
N PHE A 34 2.61 -13.90 -9.48
CA PHE A 34 2.98 -14.85 -10.53
C PHE A 34 4.47 -15.20 -10.50
N ILE A 35 5.36 -14.20 -10.43
CA ILE A 35 6.81 -14.43 -10.32
C ILE A 35 7.13 -15.23 -9.04
N THR A 36 6.45 -14.91 -7.93
CA THR A 36 6.67 -15.60 -6.66
C THR A 36 6.26 -17.07 -6.73
N LEU A 37 5.12 -17.39 -7.34
CA LEU A 37 4.60 -18.76 -7.40
C LEU A 37 5.18 -19.62 -8.52
N PHE A 38 5.46 -19.04 -9.69
CA PHE A 38 5.81 -19.80 -10.88
C PHE A 38 7.29 -19.69 -11.25
N VAL A 39 8.03 -18.76 -10.64
CA VAL A 39 9.48 -18.62 -10.85
C VAL A 39 10.24 -18.91 -9.57
N ILE A 40 9.97 -18.16 -8.49
CA ILE A 40 10.68 -18.33 -7.21
C ILE A 40 10.27 -19.64 -6.54
N GLY A 41 8.97 -19.92 -6.49
CA GLY A 41 8.38 -21.09 -5.86
C GLY A 41 9.05 -22.41 -6.24
N PRO A 42 9.07 -22.80 -7.52
CA PRO A 42 9.67 -24.05 -7.96
C PRO A 42 11.20 -24.14 -7.74
N LEU A 43 11.88 -22.99 -7.61
CA LEU A 43 13.33 -22.93 -7.39
C LEU A 43 13.72 -22.98 -5.90
N MET A 44 12.81 -22.59 -5.00
CA MET A 44 13.10 -22.37 -3.58
C MET A 44 12.24 -23.23 -2.64
N THR A 45 11.29 -24.00 -3.18
CA THR A 45 10.48 -24.93 -2.38
C THR A 45 11.31 -26.12 -1.88
N SER A 46 10.95 -26.66 -0.72
CA SER A 46 11.47 -27.93 -0.20
C SER A 46 10.78 -29.17 -0.79
N LEU A 47 9.70 -28.98 -1.56
CA LEU A 47 8.95 -30.06 -2.19
C LEU A 47 9.53 -30.46 -3.55
N SER A 48 9.27 -31.68 -4.00
CA SER A 48 9.54 -32.04 -5.40
C SER A 48 8.65 -31.23 -6.35
N SER A 49 9.06 -31.02 -7.60
CA SER A 49 8.29 -30.17 -8.53
C SER A 49 6.84 -30.64 -8.74
N GLY A 50 6.59 -31.96 -8.74
CA GLY A 50 5.24 -32.51 -8.87
C GLY A 50 4.37 -32.26 -7.63
N GLU A 51 4.95 -32.41 -6.44
CA GLU A 51 4.28 -32.12 -5.17
C GLU A 51 4.02 -30.63 -5.02
N TYR A 52 4.97 -29.77 -5.41
CA TYR A 52 4.83 -28.32 -5.38
C TYR A 52 3.60 -27.86 -6.16
N PHE A 53 3.46 -28.26 -7.43
CA PHE A 53 2.32 -27.85 -8.23
C PHE A 53 1.01 -28.47 -7.74
N SER A 54 1.04 -29.71 -7.26
CA SER A 54 -0.14 -30.35 -6.65
C SER A 54 -0.61 -29.58 -5.41
N ALA A 55 0.33 -29.15 -4.57
CA ALA A 55 0.06 -28.35 -3.39
C ALA A 55 -0.38 -26.92 -3.74
N LEU A 56 0.25 -26.30 -4.75
CA LEU A 56 -0.09 -24.96 -5.22
C LEU A 56 -1.53 -24.87 -5.74
N PHE A 57 -1.99 -25.88 -6.46
CA PHE A 57 -3.36 -25.96 -6.99
C PHE A 57 -4.36 -26.62 -6.04
N SER A 58 -3.93 -27.00 -4.83
CA SER A 58 -4.84 -27.44 -3.78
C SER A 58 -5.69 -26.27 -3.27
N PRO A 59 -6.86 -26.53 -2.65
CA PRO A 59 -7.66 -25.48 -2.02
C PRO A 59 -6.87 -24.64 -1.00
N GLU A 60 -5.95 -25.26 -0.26
CA GLU A 60 -5.10 -24.61 0.73
C GLU A 60 -4.06 -23.68 0.07
N GLY A 61 -3.41 -24.15 -1.01
CA GLY A 61 -2.45 -23.36 -1.79
C GLY A 61 -3.10 -22.16 -2.48
N ILE A 62 -4.30 -22.34 -3.04
CA ILE A 62 -5.06 -21.25 -3.65
C ILE A 62 -5.50 -20.23 -2.59
N ALA A 63 -5.85 -20.67 -1.38
CA ALA A 63 -6.24 -19.78 -0.29
C ALA A 63 -5.08 -18.95 0.27
N THR A 64 -3.84 -19.47 0.22
CA THR A 64 -2.64 -18.76 0.70
C THR A 64 -2.07 -17.77 -0.32
N ALA A 65 -2.25 -18.03 -1.61
CA ALA A 65 -1.70 -17.23 -2.71
C ALA A 65 -2.00 -15.70 -2.68
N PRO A 66 -3.17 -15.21 -2.22
CA PRO A 66 -3.44 -13.77 -2.22
C PRO A 66 -2.77 -12.99 -1.09
N PHE A 67 -2.40 -13.67 0.00
CA PHE A 67 -1.94 -13.04 1.24
C PHE A 67 -0.46 -13.31 1.55
N PHE A 68 0.07 -14.47 1.13
CA PHE A 68 1.49 -14.87 1.28
C PHE A 68 2.11 -14.63 2.66
N GLU A 69 1.29 -14.70 3.71
CA GLU A 69 1.80 -14.70 5.08
C GLU A 69 2.39 -16.08 5.42
N ASP A 70 1.79 -17.18 4.97
CA ASP A 70 2.29 -18.53 5.23
C ASP A 70 2.59 -19.28 3.93
N GLY A 71 3.84 -19.74 3.79
CA GLY A 71 4.31 -20.55 2.65
C GLY A 71 4.33 -22.06 2.91
N SER A 72 3.89 -22.50 4.09
CA SER A 72 3.96 -23.89 4.55
C SER A 72 3.23 -24.85 3.62
N ALA A 73 2.03 -24.47 3.16
CA ALA A 73 1.20 -25.26 2.26
C ALA A 73 1.92 -25.63 0.94
N ILE A 74 2.85 -24.79 0.48
CA ILE A 74 3.60 -25.00 -0.76
C ILE A 74 5.10 -25.23 -0.52
N GLY A 75 5.50 -25.45 0.74
CA GLY A 75 6.89 -25.71 1.14
C GLY A 75 7.87 -24.56 0.82
N LEU A 76 7.39 -23.33 0.66
CA LEU A 76 8.22 -22.21 0.21
C LEU A 76 8.88 -21.48 1.39
N PHE A 77 10.21 -21.28 1.35
CA PHE A 77 11.01 -20.61 2.39
C PHE A 77 10.94 -21.24 3.79
N GLN A 78 10.65 -22.53 3.90
CA GLN A 78 10.48 -23.21 5.20
C GLN A 78 11.78 -23.38 5.99
N GLU A 79 12.94 -23.25 5.33
CA GLU A 79 14.26 -23.35 5.95
C GLU A 79 14.84 -21.99 6.38
N ASN A 80 14.16 -20.89 6.03
CA ASN A 80 14.63 -19.55 6.37
C ASN A 80 14.30 -19.20 7.84
N PRO A 81 15.07 -18.27 8.46
CA PRO A 81 14.80 -17.83 9.83
C PRO A 81 13.38 -17.26 10.04
N TRP A 82 12.79 -16.71 8.98
CA TRP A 82 11.40 -16.30 8.92
C TRP A 82 10.75 -16.91 7.67
N THR A 83 9.64 -17.60 7.87
CA THR A 83 8.98 -18.43 6.84
C THR A 83 7.89 -17.69 6.03
N TYR A 84 7.74 -16.39 6.26
CA TYR A 84 6.81 -15.56 5.46
C TYR A 84 7.25 -15.53 4.00
N VAL A 85 6.31 -15.71 3.06
CA VAL A 85 6.61 -15.63 1.63
C VAL A 85 6.71 -14.18 1.18
N ASN A 86 5.75 -13.35 1.59
CA ASN A 86 5.79 -11.92 1.35
C ASN A 86 5.13 -11.16 2.51
N GLY A 87 5.92 -10.95 3.57
CA GLY A 87 5.50 -10.25 4.77
C GLY A 87 5.19 -8.76 4.57
N SER A 88 5.27 -8.23 3.34
CA SER A 88 4.88 -6.85 3.06
C SER A 88 3.40 -6.69 2.68
N LEU A 89 2.80 -7.71 2.04
CA LEU A 89 1.50 -7.58 1.36
C LEU A 89 0.32 -7.39 2.31
N TRP A 90 0.48 -7.67 3.61
CA TRP A 90 -0.58 -7.53 4.61
C TRP A 90 -1.16 -6.12 4.71
N THR A 91 -0.42 -5.07 4.30
CA THR A 91 -0.94 -3.69 4.31
C THR A 91 -1.82 -3.37 3.10
N ILE A 92 -1.74 -4.12 1.99
CA ILE A 92 -2.54 -3.86 0.79
C ILE A 92 -4.05 -3.96 1.09
N PRO A 93 -4.56 -5.01 1.77
CA PRO A 93 -5.97 -5.06 2.17
C PRO A 93 -6.41 -3.85 3.00
N VAL A 94 -5.56 -3.39 3.92
CA VAL A 94 -5.82 -2.20 4.74
C VAL A 94 -5.88 -0.95 3.85
N GLU A 95 -4.96 -0.81 2.90
CA GLU A 95 -4.95 0.29 1.94
C GLU A 95 -6.22 0.31 1.07
N VAL A 96 -6.62 -0.84 0.52
CA VAL A 96 -7.83 -0.97 -0.30
C VAL A 96 -9.09 -0.66 0.52
N ALA A 97 -9.16 -1.11 1.78
CA ALA A 97 -10.25 -0.76 2.68
C ALA A 97 -10.33 0.77 2.90
N MET A 98 -9.19 1.44 3.08
CA MET A 98 -9.13 2.90 3.22
C MET A 98 -9.52 3.65 1.95
N TYR A 99 -9.33 3.07 0.76
CA TYR A 99 -9.90 3.63 -0.48
C TYR A 99 -11.43 3.63 -0.41
N GLY A 100 -12.02 2.54 0.08
CA GLY A 100 -13.46 2.44 0.33
C GLY A 100 -13.95 3.49 1.32
N VAL A 101 -13.25 3.68 2.43
CA VAL A 101 -13.58 4.72 3.43
C VAL A 101 -13.61 6.12 2.81
N ILE A 102 -12.58 6.51 2.05
CA ILE A 102 -12.58 7.81 1.35
C ILE A 102 -13.72 7.92 0.35
N ALA A 103 -14.01 6.86 -0.40
CA ALA A 103 -15.10 6.86 -1.36
C ALA A 103 -16.46 7.04 -0.67
N LEU A 104 -16.73 6.32 0.42
CA LEU A 104 -17.96 6.44 1.19
C LEU A 104 -18.13 7.83 1.80
N LEU A 105 -17.08 8.37 2.43
CA LEU A 105 -17.09 9.74 2.96
C LEU A 105 -17.27 10.79 1.87
N GLY A 106 -16.70 10.53 0.69
CA GLY A 106 -16.84 11.37 -0.48
C GLY A 106 -18.25 11.40 -1.04
N ILE A 107 -18.89 10.23 -1.18
CA ILE A 107 -20.28 10.08 -1.63
C ILE A 107 -21.24 10.73 -0.62
N ALA A 108 -21.02 10.51 0.68
CA ALA A 108 -21.82 11.13 1.74
C ALA A 108 -21.59 12.65 1.89
N GLY A 109 -20.67 13.25 1.11
CA GLY A 109 -20.32 14.67 1.21
C GLY A 109 -19.56 15.04 2.49
N LEU A 110 -19.19 14.07 3.31
CA LEU A 110 -18.50 14.27 4.59
C LEU A 110 -17.08 14.81 4.42
N LEU A 111 -16.42 14.52 3.30
CA LEU A 111 -15.08 15.10 3.00
C LEU A 111 -15.11 16.63 2.86
N ARG A 112 -16.28 17.24 2.61
CA ARG A 112 -16.44 18.70 2.56
C ARG A 112 -16.72 19.32 3.93
N ARG A 113 -17.06 18.51 4.93
CA ARG A 113 -17.35 18.98 6.29
C ARG A 113 -16.07 19.02 7.11
N TRP A 114 -15.73 20.19 7.63
CA TRP A 114 -14.48 20.43 8.37
C TRP A 114 -14.27 19.49 9.57
N GLY A 115 -15.36 19.07 10.22
CA GLY A 115 -15.31 18.21 11.41
C GLY A 115 -15.31 16.70 11.15
N ALA A 116 -15.61 16.23 9.93
CA ALA A 116 -15.84 14.80 9.70
C ALA A 116 -14.56 13.96 9.85
N ILE A 117 -13.46 14.39 9.22
CA ILE A 117 -12.18 13.68 9.34
C ILE A 117 -11.58 13.78 10.76
N PRO A 118 -11.58 14.95 11.43
CA PRO A 118 -11.21 15.03 12.84
C PRO A 118 -12.03 14.12 13.74
N ALA A 119 -13.35 14.07 13.57
CA ALA A 119 -14.21 13.18 14.35
C ALA A 119 -13.83 11.71 14.14
N LEU A 120 -13.55 11.28 12.91
CA LEU A 120 -13.08 9.93 12.63
C LEU A 120 -11.70 9.65 13.23
N ILE A 121 -10.78 10.61 13.20
CA ILE A 121 -9.47 10.47 13.86
C ILE A 121 -9.69 10.26 15.36
N ILE A 122 -10.55 11.05 16.01
CA ILE A 122 -10.83 10.93 17.45
C ILE A 122 -11.45 9.57 17.76
N VAL A 123 -12.50 9.16 17.03
CA VAL A 123 -13.15 7.86 17.22
C VAL A 123 -12.15 6.71 17.05
N ASN A 124 -11.32 6.77 16.01
CA ASN A 124 -10.33 5.74 15.74
C ASN A 124 -9.19 5.73 16.78
N ALA A 125 -8.81 6.90 17.29
CA ALA A 125 -7.81 7.02 18.36
C ALA A 125 -8.35 6.45 19.69
N LEU A 126 -9.62 6.74 20.03
CA LEU A 126 -10.28 6.16 21.20
C LEU A 126 -10.40 4.64 21.08
N ALA A 127 -10.76 4.13 19.90
CA ALA A 127 -10.78 2.70 19.63
C ALA A 127 -9.38 2.09 19.78
N TRP A 128 -8.34 2.74 19.25
CA TRP A 128 -6.98 2.25 19.39
C TRP A 128 -6.49 2.27 20.85
N ILE A 129 -6.82 3.30 21.63
CA ILE A 129 -6.47 3.38 23.05
C ILE A 129 -7.18 2.28 23.86
N TYR A 130 -8.47 2.05 23.61
CA TYR A 130 -9.22 1.00 24.31
C TYR A 130 -8.66 -0.39 24.03
N TRP A 131 -8.23 -0.66 22.79
CA TRP A 131 -7.68 -1.95 22.37
C TRP A 131 -6.15 -1.96 22.31
N PHE A 132 -5.47 -1.04 23.02
CA PHE A 132 -4.03 -0.81 22.85
C PHE A 132 -3.20 -2.07 23.12
N ASP A 133 -3.57 -2.83 24.15
CA ASP A 133 -2.87 -4.04 24.57
C ASP A 133 -3.29 -5.30 23.79
N ASP A 134 -4.30 -5.21 22.89
CA ASP A 134 -4.70 -6.35 22.05
C ASP A 134 -3.86 -6.40 20.77
N PRO A 135 -2.99 -7.41 20.60
CA PRO A 135 -2.15 -7.54 19.40
C PRO A 135 -2.97 -7.66 18.10
N ARG A 136 -4.21 -8.16 18.17
CA ARG A 136 -5.11 -8.29 17.02
C ARG A 136 -5.53 -6.94 16.47
N MET A 137 -5.62 -5.93 17.34
CA MET A 137 -6.01 -4.57 16.98
C MET A 137 -4.82 -3.65 16.69
N ALA A 138 -3.59 -4.16 16.74
CA ALA A 138 -2.40 -3.39 16.39
C ALA A 138 -2.48 -2.79 14.97
N LYS A 139 -3.25 -3.39 14.07
CA LYS A 139 -3.47 -2.90 12.70
C LYS A 139 -4.36 -1.64 12.63
N VAL A 140 -5.18 -1.35 13.65
CA VAL A 140 -6.09 -0.18 13.68
C VAL A 140 -5.32 1.13 13.59
N ARG A 141 -4.15 1.22 14.24
CA ARG A 141 -3.32 2.44 14.22
C ARG A 141 -2.90 2.87 12.81
N PHE A 142 -2.80 1.95 11.85
CA PHE A 142 -2.45 2.27 10.45
C PHE A 142 -3.52 3.14 9.78
N THR A 143 -4.77 2.99 10.19
CA THR A 143 -5.86 3.85 9.73
C THR A 143 -5.73 5.28 10.24
N LEU A 144 -5.12 5.52 11.42
CA LEU A 144 -4.80 6.86 11.92
C LEU A 144 -3.79 7.57 11.00
N TYR A 145 -2.69 6.92 10.62
CA TYR A 145 -1.72 7.50 9.67
C TYR A 145 -2.42 7.88 8.36
N PHE A 146 -3.33 7.03 7.88
CA PHE A 146 -4.10 7.32 6.68
C PHE A 146 -5.02 8.53 6.86
N LEU A 147 -5.80 8.58 7.94
CA LEU A 147 -6.76 9.66 8.22
C LEU A 147 -6.06 10.99 8.46
N ILE A 148 -4.96 11.02 9.22
CA ILE A 148 -4.13 12.21 9.43
C ILE A 148 -3.57 12.69 8.09
N GLY A 149 -3.04 11.77 7.25
CA GLY A 149 -2.59 12.14 5.91
C GLY A 149 -3.72 12.73 5.04
N ALA A 150 -4.94 12.20 5.12
CA ALA A 150 -6.10 12.76 4.42
C ALA A 150 -6.48 14.15 4.96
N TYR A 151 -6.46 14.33 6.28
CA TYR A 151 -6.68 15.61 6.94
C TYR A 151 -5.68 16.68 6.48
N LEU A 152 -4.39 16.33 6.40
CA LEU A 152 -3.33 17.22 5.93
C LEU A 152 -3.60 17.70 4.49
N TYR A 153 -4.10 16.84 3.61
CA TYR A 153 -4.44 17.24 2.24
C TYR A 153 -5.68 18.14 2.18
N LEU A 154 -6.72 17.82 2.94
CA LEU A 154 -7.97 18.59 2.98
C LEU A 154 -7.76 20.00 3.53
N ASN A 155 -6.79 20.16 4.44
CA ASN A 155 -6.41 21.44 5.05
C ASN A 155 -5.10 22.02 4.50
N ARG A 156 -4.63 21.55 3.32
CA ARG A 156 -3.32 21.93 2.76
C ARG A 156 -3.15 23.45 2.54
N GLU A 157 -4.24 24.17 2.35
CA GLU A 157 -4.22 25.64 2.18
C GLU A 157 -4.02 26.39 3.50
N ARG A 158 -4.32 25.75 4.63
CA ARG A 158 -4.18 26.33 5.98
C ARG A 158 -2.93 25.87 6.71
N ILE A 159 -2.38 24.72 6.32
CA ILE A 159 -1.22 24.10 6.98
C ILE A 159 0.06 24.56 6.28
N THR A 160 0.87 25.35 6.99
CA THR A 160 2.23 25.68 6.56
C THR A 160 3.22 24.65 7.09
N TYR A 161 4.00 24.04 6.20
CA TYR A 161 5.07 23.12 6.55
C TYR A 161 6.30 23.90 7.06
N ARG A 162 6.54 23.89 8.39
CA ARG A 162 7.57 24.69 9.04
C ARG A 162 8.69 23.82 9.61
N PRO A 163 9.97 24.15 9.41
CA PRO A 163 11.10 23.39 9.96
C PRO A 163 11.06 23.24 11.48
N VAL A 164 10.59 24.27 12.20
CA VAL A 164 10.48 24.23 13.67
C VAL A 164 9.49 23.15 14.13
N ILE A 165 8.35 23.03 13.44
CA ILE A 165 7.35 21.98 13.74
C ILE A 165 7.93 20.61 13.39
N ALA A 166 8.61 20.48 12.25
CA ALA A 166 9.29 19.25 11.88
C ALA A 166 10.35 18.85 12.92
N GLY A 167 11.17 19.79 13.40
CA GLY A 167 12.15 19.55 14.46
C GLY A 167 11.50 19.09 15.77
N ALA A 168 10.42 19.75 16.20
CA ALA A 168 9.68 19.36 17.40
C ALA A 168 9.06 17.97 17.28
N LEU A 169 8.47 17.63 16.12
CA LEU A 169 7.90 16.31 15.86
C LEU A 169 8.98 15.23 15.72
N LEU A 170 10.17 15.58 15.22
CA LEU A 170 11.31 14.68 15.18
C LEU A 170 11.80 14.36 16.61
N LEU A 171 11.89 15.37 17.48
CA LEU A 171 12.20 15.15 18.89
C LEU A 171 11.11 14.30 19.57
N LEU A 172 9.83 14.58 19.30
CA LEU A 172 8.72 13.76 19.80
C LEU A 172 8.84 12.29 19.36
N LEU A 173 9.38 12.03 18.17
CA LEU A 173 9.58 10.67 17.65
C LEU A 173 10.80 9.96 18.29
N ILE A 174 11.88 10.71 18.57
CA ILE A 174 13.16 10.16 19.05
C ILE A 174 13.19 10.00 20.57
N LEU A 175 12.70 10.97 21.33
CA LEU A 175 12.78 10.95 22.80
C LEU A 175 12.16 9.68 23.44
N PRO A 176 10.98 9.18 23.00
CA PRO A 176 10.36 8.00 23.57
C PRO A 176 10.80 6.69 22.92
N VAL A 177 11.88 6.66 22.12
CA VAL A 177 12.27 5.50 21.28
C VAL A 177 12.36 4.17 22.05
N MET A 178 12.73 4.21 23.34
CA MET A 178 12.82 3.01 24.20
C MET A 178 11.59 2.81 25.11
N THR A 179 10.45 3.42 24.78
CA THR A 179 9.23 3.40 25.61
C THR A 179 8.01 2.97 24.79
N PRO A 180 6.94 2.45 25.44
CA PRO A 180 5.68 2.15 24.75
C PRO A 180 5.05 3.36 24.04
N LEU A 181 5.40 4.58 24.45
CA LEU A 181 4.89 5.83 23.88
C LEU A 181 5.43 6.11 22.47
N GLN A 182 6.48 5.42 22.01
CA GLN A 182 7.03 5.58 20.67
C GLN A 182 5.97 5.41 19.58
N THR A 183 5.06 4.44 19.76
CA THR A 183 4.00 4.17 18.79
C THR A 183 3.01 5.34 18.69
N MET A 184 2.68 5.97 19.84
CA MET A 184 1.80 7.16 19.87
C MET A 184 2.47 8.37 19.23
N ALA A 185 3.75 8.59 19.55
CA ALA A 185 4.55 9.63 18.91
C ALA A 185 4.61 9.43 17.38
N GLY A 186 4.78 8.19 16.92
CA GLY A 186 4.79 7.82 15.51
C GLY A 186 3.53 8.25 14.77
N VAL A 187 2.35 7.95 15.31
CA VAL A 187 1.05 8.29 14.70
C VAL A 187 0.91 9.80 14.47
N ILE A 188 1.42 10.62 15.38
CA ILE A 188 1.34 12.09 15.31
C ILE A 188 2.43 12.64 14.39
N ALA A 189 3.67 12.20 14.57
CA ALA A 189 4.84 12.80 13.93
C ALA A 189 5.02 12.35 12.47
N ILE A 190 4.94 11.05 12.19
CA ILE A 190 5.31 10.48 10.89
C ILE A 190 4.48 11.06 9.73
N PRO A 191 3.13 11.22 9.82
CA PRO A 191 2.37 11.78 8.71
C PRO A 191 2.84 13.19 8.34
N TYR A 192 3.06 14.07 9.32
CA TYR A 192 3.53 15.43 9.07
C TYR A 192 4.96 15.41 8.53
N LEU A 193 5.87 14.68 9.18
CA LEU A 193 7.28 14.59 8.78
C LEU A 193 7.43 14.05 7.35
N THR A 194 6.61 13.06 6.98
CA THR A 194 6.61 12.50 5.62
C THR A 194 6.21 13.54 4.59
N ILE A 195 5.12 14.29 4.84
CA ILE A 195 4.67 15.33 3.90
C ILE A 195 5.62 16.53 3.91
N TYR A 196 6.16 16.92 5.08
CA TYR A 196 7.18 17.95 5.19
C TYR A 196 8.42 17.60 4.35
N ALA A 197 8.94 16.38 4.50
CA ALA A 197 10.07 15.89 3.71
C ALA A 197 9.76 15.89 2.21
N ALA A 198 8.54 15.54 1.81
CA ALA A 198 8.11 15.59 0.40
C ALA A 198 8.06 17.02 -0.20
N HIS A 199 8.01 18.06 0.64
CA HIS A 199 8.06 19.47 0.21
C HIS A 199 9.48 20.07 0.27
N LEU A 200 10.47 19.34 0.77
CA LEU A 200 11.85 19.84 0.81
C LEU A 200 12.41 19.93 -0.61
N PRO A 201 12.95 21.09 -1.03
CA PRO A 201 13.55 21.24 -2.34
C PRO A 201 14.96 20.65 -2.34
N VAL A 202 15.08 19.32 -2.38
CA VAL A 202 16.39 18.65 -2.42
C VAL A 202 16.86 18.54 -3.87
N PRO A 203 17.98 19.18 -4.26
CA PRO A 203 18.52 19.07 -5.61
C PRO A 203 18.70 17.59 -6.01
N TYR A 204 18.50 17.28 -7.29
CA TYR A 204 18.58 15.93 -7.89
C TYR A 204 17.49 14.92 -7.47
N LEU A 205 16.97 14.99 -6.23
CA LEU A 205 15.84 14.15 -5.80
C LEU A 205 14.49 14.66 -6.32
N ASN A 206 14.36 15.97 -6.53
CA ASN A 206 13.15 16.58 -7.11
C ASN A 206 12.84 16.08 -8.53
N THR A 207 13.83 15.53 -9.23
CA THR A 207 13.66 14.96 -10.58
C THR A 207 13.58 13.44 -10.59
N PHE A 208 13.72 12.77 -9.44
CA PHE A 208 13.76 11.31 -9.35
C PHE A 208 12.49 10.65 -9.91
N GLY A 209 11.32 11.26 -9.69
CA GLY A 209 10.05 10.78 -10.22
C GLY A 209 9.87 10.90 -11.74
N ARG A 210 10.79 11.58 -12.46
CA ARG A 210 10.69 11.72 -13.93
C ARG A 210 10.88 10.39 -14.66
N SER A 211 11.71 9.50 -14.11
CA SER A 211 12.02 8.20 -14.72
C SER A 211 10.93 7.16 -14.47
N GLY A 212 10.06 7.36 -13.48
CA GLY A 212 8.98 6.44 -13.14
C GLY A 212 8.62 6.42 -11.67
N ASP A 213 7.51 5.77 -11.32
CA ASP A 213 7.10 5.50 -9.94
C ASP A 213 7.45 4.05 -9.57
N PHE A 214 8.70 3.83 -9.17
CA PHE A 214 9.22 2.50 -8.81
C PHE A 214 8.84 2.05 -7.40
N SER A 215 8.27 2.95 -6.59
CA SER A 215 8.06 2.74 -5.15
C SER A 215 7.21 1.49 -4.87
N TYR A 216 6.19 1.27 -5.69
CA TYR A 216 5.28 0.14 -5.52
C TYR A 216 5.91 -1.18 -5.94
N GLY A 217 6.64 -1.21 -7.05
CA GLY A 217 7.44 -2.37 -7.46
C GLY A 217 8.43 -2.76 -6.36
N ILE A 218 9.18 -1.80 -5.81
CA ILE A 218 10.11 -2.08 -4.71
C ILE A 218 9.36 -2.68 -3.52
N TYR A 219 8.23 -2.10 -3.16
CA TYR A 219 7.40 -2.58 -2.06
C TYR A 219 6.88 -4.02 -2.26
N ILE A 220 6.45 -4.43 -3.45
CA ILE A 220 5.93 -5.80 -3.64
C ILE A 220 7.01 -6.86 -3.88
N TYR A 221 8.17 -6.49 -4.45
CA TYR A 221 9.23 -7.44 -4.82
C TYR A 221 10.31 -7.63 -3.73
N HIS A 222 10.52 -6.68 -2.82
CA HIS A 222 11.66 -6.76 -1.88
C HIS A 222 11.64 -8.02 -1.00
N TYR A 223 10.48 -8.41 -0.47
CA TYR A 223 10.40 -9.48 0.51
C TYR A 223 10.71 -10.86 -0.12
N PRO A 224 10.10 -11.27 -1.25
CA PRO A 224 10.48 -12.52 -1.91
C PRO A 224 11.94 -12.53 -2.38
N VAL A 225 12.47 -11.40 -2.83
CA VAL A 225 13.89 -11.27 -3.21
C VAL A 225 14.80 -11.49 -2.01
N GLN A 226 14.50 -10.88 -0.86
CA GLN A 226 15.27 -11.08 0.37
C GLN A 226 15.21 -12.54 0.84
N GLN A 227 14.02 -13.14 0.86
CA GLN A 227 13.83 -14.55 1.22
C GLN A 227 14.62 -15.49 0.28
N THR A 228 14.61 -15.21 -1.02
CA THR A 228 15.39 -15.94 -2.01
C THR A 228 16.89 -15.83 -1.75
N LEU A 229 17.40 -14.63 -1.49
CA LEU A 229 18.82 -14.41 -1.20
C LEU A 229 19.26 -15.09 0.11
N ILE A 230 18.42 -15.02 1.14
CA ILE A 230 18.67 -15.67 2.43
C ILE A 230 18.77 -17.19 2.22
N GLN A 231 17.80 -17.79 1.54
CA GLN A 231 17.80 -19.24 1.31
C GLN A 231 18.97 -19.67 0.43
N ALA A 232 19.17 -19.00 -0.71
CA ALA A 232 20.21 -19.35 -1.68
C ALA A 232 21.64 -19.21 -1.13
N THR A 233 21.84 -18.39 -0.09
CA THR A 233 23.14 -18.20 0.56
C THR A 233 23.24 -18.90 1.91
N GLY A 234 22.25 -19.69 2.30
CA GLY A 234 22.21 -20.34 3.62
C GLY A 234 22.31 -19.35 4.77
N ASN A 235 21.73 -18.15 4.61
CA ASN A 235 21.78 -17.04 5.56
C ASN A 235 23.21 -16.59 5.94
N MET A 236 24.20 -16.76 5.05
CA MET A 236 25.60 -16.40 5.31
C MET A 236 25.94 -14.93 4.99
N LEU A 237 25.07 -14.22 4.28
CA LEU A 237 25.31 -12.82 3.92
C LEU A 237 25.26 -11.90 5.14
N LEU A 238 26.29 -11.07 5.31
CA LEU A 238 26.24 -9.97 6.26
C LEU A 238 25.18 -8.94 5.85
N LEU A 239 24.62 -8.24 6.84
CA LEU A 239 23.51 -7.30 6.64
C LEU A 239 23.76 -6.26 5.52
N PRO A 240 24.95 -5.61 5.40
CA PRO A 240 25.20 -4.67 4.30
C PRO A 240 25.18 -5.33 2.92
N ALA A 241 25.68 -6.56 2.81
CA ALA A 241 25.70 -7.31 1.55
C ALA A 241 24.27 -7.74 1.17
N LEU A 242 23.50 -8.27 2.13
CA LEU A 242 22.10 -8.60 1.93
C LEU A 242 21.29 -7.38 1.51
N PHE A 243 21.50 -6.23 2.17
CA PHE A 243 20.84 -4.97 1.81
C PHE A 243 21.20 -4.54 0.38
N GLY A 244 22.49 -4.48 0.04
CA GLY A 244 22.94 -4.03 -1.28
C GLY A 244 22.43 -4.92 -2.41
N LEU A 245 22.56 -6.25 -2.26
CA LEU A 245 22.09 -7.22 -3.25
C LEU A 245 20.57 -7.23 -3.38
N SER A 246 19.85 -7.24 -2.25
CA SER A 246 18.38 -7.21 -2.28
C SER A 246 17.85 -5.92 -2.89
N PHE A 247 18.44 -4.76 -2.55
CA PHE A 247 18.05 -3.49 -3.15
C PHE A 247 18.31 -3.47 -4.66
N ALA A 248 19.50 -3.90 -5.11
CA ALA A 248 19.83 -3.93 -6.53
C ALA A 248 18.89 -4.84 -7.34
N ALA A 249 18.68 -6.08 -6.87
CA ALA A 249 17.78 -7.04 -7.52
C ALA A 249 16.32 -6.56 -7.52
N THR A 250 15.84 -6.06 -6.38
CA THR A 250 14.49 -5.52 -6.24
C THR A 250 14.28 -4.29 -7.13
N PHE A 251 15.25 -3.39 -7.19
CA PHE A 251 15.17 -2.20 -8.03
C PHE A 251 15.12 -2.57 -9.51
N ALA A 252 15.92 -3.55 -9.95
CA ALA A 252 15.86 -4.07 -11.31
C ALA A 252 14.46 -4.62 -11.64
N LEU A 253 13.89 -5.47 -10.77
CA LEU A 253 12.52 -5.99 -10.94
C LEU A 253 11.47 -4.88 -10.96
N ALA A 254 11.56 -3.91 -10.05
CA ALA A 254 10.67 -2.77 -9.99
C ALA A 254 10.77 -1.89 -11.26
N PHE A 255 11.99 -1.70 -11.78
CA PHE A 255 12.23 -0.97 -13.02
C PHE A 255 11.57 -1.68 -14.21
N PHE A 256 11.74 -3.00 -14.35
CA PHE A 256 11.09 -3.77 -15.41
C PHE A 256 9.56 -3.79 -15.26
N SER A 257 9.05 -4.06 -14.06
CA SER A 257 7.62 -4.03 -13.73
C SER A 257 6.99 -2.69 -14.12
N TRP A 258 7.67 -1.59 -13.81
CA TRP A 258 7.19 -0.26 -14.15
C TRP A 258 7.02 -0.08 -15.66
N HIS A 259 8.04 -0.40 -16.44
CA HIS A 259 8.03 -0.15 -17.88
C HIS A 259 7.13 -1.11 -18.66
N VAL A 260 7.02 -2.36 -18.22
CA VAL A 260 6.27 -3.41 -18.91
C VAL A 260 4.79 -3.43 -18.49
N VAL A 261 4.50 -3.21 -17.21
CA VAL A 261 3.15 -3.38 -16.64
C VAL A 261 2.57 -2.07 -16.13
N GLU A 262 3.18 -1.46 -15.10
CA GLU A 262 2.53 -0.37 -14.36
C GLU A 262 2.30 0.86 -15.22
N LYS A 263 3.30 1.31 -15.98
CA LYS A 263 3.19 2.48 -16.86
C LYS A 263 2.10 2.29 -17.91
N ARG A 264 1.98 1.08 -18.48
CA ARG A 264 0.95 0.74 -19.48
C ARG A 264 -0.45 0.68 -18.85
N ALA A 265 -0.57 0.05 -17.68
CA ALA A 265 -1.81 0.02 -16.93
C ALA A 265 -2.27 1.44 -16.55
N LEU A 266 -1.36 2.28 -16.05
CA LEU A 266 -1.68 3.66 -15.67
C LEU A 266 -1.99 4.56 -16.88
N ALA A 267 -1.53 4.23 -18.09
CA ALA A 267 -1.96 4.94 -19.30
C ALA A 267 -3.45 4.73 -19.60
N ALA A 268 -4.04 3.61 -19.15
CA ALA A 268 -5.47 3.32 -19.27
C ALA A 268 -6.37 4.13 -18.31
N LYS A 269 -5.81 5.09 -17.55
CA LYS A 269 -6.58 6.01 -16.69
C LYS A 269 -7.54 6.92 -17.47
N SER A 270 -7.25 7.17 -18.75
CA SER A 270 -8.06 8.02 -19.63
C SER A 270 -9.31 7.33 -20.16
N PHE A 271 -9.36 5.98 -20.18
CA PHE A 271 -10.56 5.25 -20.57
C PHE A 271 -11.67 5.56 -19.55
N GLY A 272 -12.69 6.28 -20.03
CA GLY A 272 -13.84 6.64 -19.23
C GLY A 272 -14.69 5.42 -18.90
N THR A 273 -15.54 5.55 -17.88
CA THR A 273 -16.56 4.54 -17.56
C THR A 273 -17.43 4.18 -18.76
N THR A 274 -17.63 5.09 -19.72
CA THR A 274 -18.39 4.86 -20.95
C THR A 274 -17.68 3.86 -21.88
N ASP A 275 -16.37 4.01 -22.11
CA ASP A 275 -15.57 3.07 -22.92
C ASP A 275 -15.47 1.68 -22.28
N LEU A 276 -15.29 1.64 -20.95
CA LEU A 276 -15.24 0.38 -20.19
C LEU A 276 -16.62 -0.31 -20.17
N ARG A 277 -17.71 0.43 -20.01
CA ARG A 277 -19.09 -0.11 -20.08
C ARG A 277 -19.42 -0.66 -21.46
N GLN A 278 -19.02 0.04 -22.54
CA GLN A 278 -19.22 -0.41 -23.91
C GLN A 278 -18.43 -1.68 -24.22
N ARG A 279 -17.20 -1.80 -23.71
CA ARG A 279 -16.35 -2.98 -23.93
C ARG A 279 -16.71 -4.18 -23.04
N LEU A 280 -17.13 -3.95 -21.79
CA LEU A 280 -17.43 -5.01 -20.82
C LEU A 280 -18.90 -5.45 -20.80
N ARG A 281 -19.79 -4.83 -21.60
CA ARG A 281 -21.23 -5.15 -21.70
C ARG A 281 -21.96 -5.28 -20.35
N VAL A 282 -21.60 -4.45 -19.37
CA VAL A 282 -22.21 -4.51 -18.03
C VAL A 282 -23.56 -3.78 -18.04
N PRO A 283 -24.66 -4.37 -17.53
CA PRO A 283 -25.97 -3.73 -17.48
C PRO A 283 -25.97 -2.43 -16.66
N SER A 284 -26.83 -1.47 -17.03
CA SER A 284 -27.00 -0.21 -16.31
C SER A 284 -27.50 -0.45 -14.88
N LEU A 285 -26.89 0.22 -13.90
CA LEU A 285 -27.48 0.35 -12.56
C LEU A 285 -28.78 1.19 -12.65
N PRO A 286 -29.77 0.93 -11.80
CA PRO A 286 -31.05 1.65 -11.82
C PRO A 286 -30.87 3.17 -11.73
N GLU A 287 -31.69 3.91 -12.48
CA GLU A 287 -31.69 5.39 -12.58
C GLU A 287 -31.67 6.19 -11.26
N PRO A 288 -32.21 5.72 -10.12
CA PRO A 288 -32.18 6.49 -8.86
C PRO A 288 -30.77 6.85 -8.38
N LEU A 289 -29.75 6.02 -8.68
CA LEU A 289 -28.37 6.25 -8.27
C LEU A 289 -27.64 7.30 -9.13
N THR A 290 -28.08 7.51 -10.37
CA THR A 290 -27.52 8.51 -11.29
C THR A 290 -28.23 9.85 -11.21
N ALA A 291 -29.53 9.88 -10.90
CA ALA A 291 -30.32 11.11 -10.84
C ALA A 291 -29.91 12.03 -9.68
N TRP A 292 -29.56 11.47 -8.51
CA TRP A 292 -29.05 12.25 -7.37
C TRP A 292 -27.76 13.04 -7.70
N TRP A 293 -26.99 12.56 -8.68
CA TRP A 293 -25.71 13.13 -9.08
C TRP A 293 -25.82 14.34 -10.02
N VAL A 294 -26.90 14.43 -10.81
CA VAL A 294 -27.09 15.50 -11.80
C VAL A 294 -27.69 16.75 -11.15
N ALA A 295 -28.47 16.59 -10.09
CA ALA A 295 -29.07 17.69 -9.34
C ALA A 295 -28.08 18.49 -8.46
N TRP A 296 -26.79 18.12 -8.47
CA TRP A 296 -25.75 18.67 -7.58
C TRP A 296 -24.58 19.36 -8.33
N LYS A 297 -24.79 19.75 -9.59
CA LYS A 297 -23.95 20.76 -10.27
C LYS A 297 -24.38 22.16 -9.88
#